data_AF-A0A2V9QER3-F1
#
_entry.id   AF-A0A2V9QER3-F1
#
_cell.length_a   1.000
_cell.length_b   1.000
_cell.length_c   1.000
_cell.angle_alpha   90.00
_cell.angle_beta   90.00
_cell.angle_gamma   90.00
#
_symmetry.space_group_name_H-M   'P 1'
#
loop_
_entity.id
_entity.type
_entity.pdbx_description
1 polymer ?
#
loop_
_entity_poly.entity_id
_entity_poly.type
_entity_poly.pdbx_seq_one_letter_code
_entity_poly.pdbx_strand_id
1 'polypeptide(L)'
;MPREAKLFSSSSGSAVRGFSKFRANIPPRWIKNARNSRKRIEPEIVEALHSARSIRRNRPRAHVALKNASKEVKSVLSRWETAYKQGELLSGDTYPAGTSTKWLFEFVIGRK
;
A
#
# COMPACT_ATOMS: atom_id res chain seq x y z
N MET A 1 3.84 14.88 -27.91
CA MET A 1 4.74 13.75 -28.23
C MET A 1 3.90 12.47 -28.37
N PRO A 2 3.83 11.85 -29.55
CA PRO A 2 3.18 10.55 -29.70
C PRO A 2 3.99 9.49 -28.95
N ARG A 3 3.34 8.74 -28.06
CA ARG A 3 3.97 7.69 -27.24
C ARG A 3 3.95 6.38 -28.01
N GLU A 4 4.94 6.17 -28.88
CA GLU A 4 5.08 4.90 -29.62
C GLU A 4 5.60 3.79 -28.69
N ALA A 5 4.92 2.65 -28.68
CA ALA A 5 5.29 1.47 -27.87
C ALA A 5 6.50 0.72 -28.48
N LYS A 6 7.66 1.37 -28.60
CA LYS A 6 8.89 0.81 -29.21
C LYS A 6 9.59 -0.26 -28.36
N LEU A 7 9.13 -0.51 -27.14
CA LEU A 7 9.83 -1.39 -26.20
C LEU A 7 9.82 -2.86 -26.65
N PHE A 8 8.75 -3.29 -27.32
CA PHE A 8 8.64 -4.63 -27.90
C PHE A 8 9.50 -4.80 -29.16
N SER A 9 9.50 -3.81 -30.05
CA SER A 9 10.32 -3.80 -31.27
C SER A 9 11.82 -3.72 -30.95
N SER A 10 12.21 -2.87 -29.99
CA SER A 10 13.60 -2.73 -29.53
C SER A 10 14.13 -3.94 -28.76
N SER A 11 13.26 -4.86 -28.34
CA SER A 11 13.63 -6.11 -27.68
C SER A 11 13.54 -7.33 -28.61
N SER A 12 13.37 -7.11 -29.93
CA SER A 12 13.21 -8.17 -30.93
C SER A 12 12.09 -9.15 -30.57
N GLY A 13 11.01 -8.67 -29.93
CA GLY A 13 9.90 -9.49 -29.46
C GLY A 13 10.19 -10.31 -28.19
N SER A 14 11.38 -10.21 -27.59
CA SER A 14 11.73 -10.95 -26.38
C SER A 14 11.29 -10.22 -25.10
N ALA A 15 10.34 -10.83 -24.38
CA ALA A 15 9.85 -10.31 -23.10
C ALA A 15 10.97 -10.12 -22.06
N VAL A 16 11.93 -11.05 -22.00
CA VAL A 16 13.07 -10.98 -21.07
C VAL A 16 13.99 -9.81 -21.41
N ARG A 17 14.33 -9.61 -22.69
CA ARG A 17 15.15 -8.47 -23.13
C ARG A 17 14.40 -7.15 -22.95
N GLY A 18 13.10 -7.12 -23.21
CA GLY A 18 12.24 -5.97 -22.94
C GLY A 18 12.22 -5.60 -21.46
N PHE A 19 12.07 -6.58 -20.57
CA PHE A 19 12.07 -6.37 -19.12
C PHE A 19 13.41 -5.83 -18.60
N SER A 20 14.54 -6.38 -19.06
CA SER A 20 15.87 -5.88 -18.69
C SER A 20 16.10 -4.43 -19.16
N LYS A 21 15.67 -4.09 -20.39
CA LYS A 21 15.73 -2.72 -20.91
C LYS A 21 14.79 -1.76 -20.18
N PHE A 22 13.64 -2.24 -19.73
CA PHE A 22 12.70 -1.47 -18.91
C PHE A 22 13.29 -1.16 -17.53
N ARG A 23 13.90 -2.16 -16.86
CA ARG A 23 14.56 -1.97 -15.55
C ARG A 23 15.71 -0.98 -15.61
N ALA A 24 16.51 -1.00 -16.68
CA ALA A 24 17.61 -0.07 -16.85
C ALA A 24 17.16 1.38 -17.07
N ASN A 25 15.92 1.60 -17.53
CA ASN A 25 15.37 2.91 -17.88
C ASN A 25 14.22 3.34 -16.94
N ILE A 26 14.20 2.90 -15.68
CA ILE A 26 13.21 3.39 -14.71
C ILE A 26 13.61 4.79 -14.26
N PRO A 27 12.80 5.84 -14.50
CA PRO A 27 13.14 7.19 -14.06
C PRO A 27 13.28 7.26 -12.53
N PRO A 28 14.28 7.98 -11.98
CA PRO A 28 14.44 8.12 -10.53
C PRO A 28 13.19 8.66 -9.82
N ARG A 29 12.40 9.52 -10.50
CA ARG A 29 11.11 10.00 -10.00
C ARG A 29 10.08 8.88 -9.82
N TRP A 30 10.05 7.88 -10.71
CA TRP A 30 9.15 6.73 -10.58
C TRP A 30 9.53 5.85 -9.39
N ILE A 31 10.82 5.68 -9.11
CA ILE A 31 11.29 4.97 -7.92
C ILE A 31 10.89 5.71 -6.65
N LYS A 32 11.06 7.04 -6.63
CA LYS A 32 10.61 7.88 -5.50
C LYS A 32 9.09 7.79 -5.28
N ASN A 33 8.31 7.85 -6.36
CA ASN A 33 6.86 7.71 -6.29
C ASN A 33 6.43 6.30 -5.85
N ALA A 34 7.14 5.26 -6.30
CA ALA A 34 6.89 3.88 -5.89
C ALA A 34 7.21 3.65 -4.40
N ARG A 35 8.26 4.29 -3.86
CA ARG A 35 8.59 4.26 -2.42
C ARG A 35 7.48 4.85 -1.56
N ASN A 36 6.84 5.92 -2.04
CA ASN A 36 5.73 6.58 -1.37
C ASN A 36 4.36 5.99 -1.77
N SER A 37 4.34 4.93 -2.59
CA SER A 37 3.10 4.36 -3.09
C SER A 37 2.37 3.59 -1.99
N ARG A 38 1.04 3.72 -1.99
CA ARG A 38 0.12 2.91 -1.16
C ARG A 38 0.44 1.42 -1.20
N LYS A 39 0.88 0.89 -2.36
CA LYS A 39 1.20 -0.52 -2.56
C LYS A 39 2.38 -1.00 -1.74
N ARG A 40 3.29 -0.10 -1.34
CA ARG A 40 4.40 -0.43 -0.45
C ARG A 40 3.96 -0.61 1.00
N ILE A 41 2.88 0.07 1.41
CA ILE A 41 2.37 0.10 2.78
C ILE A 41 1.38 -1.06 3.04
N GLU A 42 0.75 -1.61 2.00
CA GLU A 42 -0.21 -2.72 2.12
C GLU A 42 0.33 -3.93 2.92
N PRO A 43 1.57 -4.42 2.70
CA PRO A 43 2.12 -5.50 3.53
C PRO A 43 2.27 -5.11 5.01
N GLU A 44 2.62 -3.85 5.32
CA GLU A 44 2.73 -3.37 6.70
C GLU A 44 1.35 -3.39 7.40
N ILE A 45 0.27 -3.08 6.67
CA ILE A 45 -1.10 -3.16 7.19
C ILE A 45 -1.44 -4.62 7.54
N VAL A 46 -1.13 -5.55 6.65
CA VAL A 46 -1.42 -6.98 6.84
C VAL A 46 -0.71 -7.51 8.09
N GLU A 47 0.57 -7.20 8.25
CA GLU A 47 1.35 -7.63 9.42
C GLU A 47 0.82 -7.04 10.72
N ALA A 48 0.50 -5.73 10.75
CA ALA A 48 -0.05 -5.09 11.93
C ALA A 48 -1.41 -5.69 12.34
N LEU A 49 -2.29 -5.95 11.37
CA LEU A 49 -3.59 -6.61 11.62
C LEU A 49 -3.41 -8.05 12.09
N HIS A 50 -2.47 -8.79 11.49
CA HIS A 50 -2.16 -10.16 11.89
C HIS A 50 -1.64 -10.23 13.33
N SER A 51 -0.72 -9.33 13.70
CA SER A 51 -0.20 -9.18 15.06
C SER A 51 -1.32 -8.88 16.07
N ALA A 52 -2.17 -7.89 15.79
CA ALA A 52 -3.30 -7.55 16.65
C ALA A 52 -4.28 -8.72 16.84
N ARG A 53 -4.57 -9.45 15.75
CA ARG A 53 -5.44 -10.63 15.78
C ARG A 53 -4.82 -11.79 16.58
N SER A 54 -3.53 -12.01 16.43
CA SER A 54 -2.78 -13.04 17.17
C SER A 54 -2.80 -12.76 18.68
N ILE A 55 -2.54 -11.52 19.10
CA ILE A 55 -2.61 -11.12 20.51
C ILE A 55 -4.02 -11.32 21.05
N ARG A 56 -5.07 -10.93 20.30
CA ARG A 56 -6.46 -11.11 20.73
C ARG A 56 -6.84 -12.57 20.93
N ARG A 57 -6.35 -13.46 20.04
CA ARG A 57 -6.63 -14.89 20.10
C ARG A 57 -5.87 -15.59 21.23
N ASN A 58 -4.59 -15.29 21.39
CA ASN A 58 -3.71 -16.02 22.29
C ASN A 58 -3.66 -15.42 23.71
N ARG A 59 -3.90 -14.11 23.85
CA ARG A 59 -3.76 -13.37 25.11
C ARG A 59 -4.87 -12.31 25.26
N PRO A 60 -6.15 -12.72 25.36
CA PRO A 60 -7.28 -11.79 25.36
C PRO A 60 -7.27 -10.79 26.54
N ARG A 61 -6.64 -11.15 27.67
CA ARG A 61 -6.51 -10.29 28.86
C ARG A 61 -5.30 -9.35 28.82
N ALA A 62 -4.46 -9.42 27.78
CA ALA A 62 -3.30 -8.53 27.62
C ALA A 62 -3.73 -7.15 27.09
N HIS A 63 -4.51 -6.42 27.88
CA HIS A 63 -5.15 -5.16 27.48
C HIS A 63 -4.15 -4.11 26.99
N VAL A 64 -2.99 -4.00 27.63
CA VAL A 64 -1.92 -3.07 27.23
C VAL A 64 -1.35 -3.46 25.85
N ALA A 65 -1.08 -4.75 25.63
CA ALA A 65 -0.56 -5.24 24.35
C ALA A 65 -1.58 -5.04 23.21
N LEU A 66 -2.87 -5.31 23.46
CA LEU A 66 -3.95 -5.06 22.51
C LEU A 66 -4.09 -3.57 22.18
N LYS A 67 -3.97 -2.69 23.18
CA LYS A 67 -4.02 -1.24 22.99
C LYS A 67 -2.83 -0.75 22.14
N ASN A 68 -1.64 -1.27 22.38
CA ASN A 68 -0.45 -0.93 21.60
C ASN A 68 -0.54 -1.44 20.15
N ALA A 69 -0.93 -2.70 19.95
CA ALA A 69 -1.15 -3.26 18.61
C ALA A 69 -2.26 -2.49 17.84
N SER A 70 -3.32 -2.08 18.54
CA SER A 70 -4.37 -1.24 17.92
C SER A 70 -3.85 0.15 17.51
N LYS A 71 -2.94 0.75 18.29
CA LYS A 71 -2.29 2.02 17.92
C LYS A 71 -1.39 1.86 16.70
N GLU A 72 -0.67 0.75 16.61
CA GLU A 72 0.20 0.41 15.48
C GLU A 72 -0.60 0.23 14.19
N VAL A 73 -1.70 -0.53 14.23
CA VAL A 73 -2.60 -0.65 13.07
C VAL A 73 -3.11 0.72 12.63
N LYS A 74 -3.52 1.60 13.56
CA LYS A 74 -3.98 2.96 13.24
C LYS A 74 -2.89 3.83 12.61
N SER A 75 -1.64 3.74 13.08
CA SER A 75 -0.56 4.56 12.53
C SER A 75 -0.21 4.14 11.10
N VAL A 76 -0.19 2.83 10.81
CA VAL A 76 0.05 2.31 9.46
C VAL A 76 -1.10 2.67 8.52
N LEU A 77 -2.35 2.56 8.98
CA LEU A 77 -3.51 2.98 8.19
C LEU A 77 -3.49 4.48 7.89
N SER A 78 -3.11 5.32 8.84
CA SER A 78 -2.98 6.77 8.63
C SER A 78 -1.92 7.09 7.57
N ARG A 79 -0.75 6.41 7.62
CA ARG A 79 0.29 6.53 6.58
C ARG A 79 -0.22 6.10 5.20
N TRP A 80 -0.96 4.99 5.13
CA TRP A 80 -1.57 4.53 3.88
C TRP A 80 -2.59 5.53 3.33
N GLU A 81 -3.42 6.12 4.19
CA GLU A 81 -4.40 7.14 3.80
C GLU A 81 -3.73 8.43 3.31
N THR A 82 -2.64 8.87 3.94
CA THR A 82 -1.83 9.99 3.44
C THR A 82 -1.26 9.68 2.05
N ALA A 83 -0.71 8.48 1.85
CA ALA A 83 -0.21 8.05 0.55
C ALA A 83 -1.33 7.94 -0.50
N TYR A 84 -2.53 7.54 -0.08
CA TYR A 84 -3.72 7.50 -0.94
C TYR A 84 -4.10 8.91 -1.40
N LYS A 85 -4.25 9.87 -0.48
CA LYS A 85 -4.61 11.27 -0.78
C LYS A 85 -3.57 11.95 -1.67
N GLN A 86 -2.28 11.66 -1.46
CA GLN A 86 -1.22 12.15 -2.35
C GLN A 86 -1.31 11.57 -3.77
N GLY A 87 -1.68 10.29 -3.89
CA GLY A 87 -1.94 9.66 -5.19
C GLY A 87 -3.17 10.26 -5.88
N GLU A 88 -4.22 10.55 -5.12
CA GLU A 88 -5.47 11.14 -5.60
C GLU A 88 -5.25 12.57 -6.15
N LEU A 89 -4.53 13.41 -5.40
CA LEU A 89 -4.10 14.76 -5.82
C LEU A 89 -3.30 14.78 -7.12
N LEU A 90 -2.54 13.70 -7.40
CA LEU A 90 -1.75 13.56 -8.64
C LEU A 90 -2.55 12.95 -9.80
N SER A 91 -3.70 12.34 -9.52
CA SER A 91 -4.49 11.57 -10.50
C SER A 91 -5.77 12.29 -10.93
N GLY A 92 -6.25 13.29 -10.18
CA GLY A 92 -7.43 14.08 -10.53
C GLY A 92 -8.78 13.38 -10.29
N ASP A 93 -8.76 12.12 -9.86
CA ASP A 93 -9.96 11.32 -9.62
C ASP A 93 -10.34 11.34 -8.14
N THR A 94 -11.45 11.98 -7.79
CA THR A 94 -11.98 12.01 -6.42
C THR A 94 -12.81 10.75 -6.11
N TYR A 95 -12.37 9.95 -5.13
CA TYR A 95 -13.18 8.88 -4.52
C TYR A 95 -13.21 9.06 -3.00
N PRO A 96 -14.38 8.95 -2.35
CA PRO A 96 -14.50 9.17 -0.91
C PRO A 96 -13.78 8.06 -0.12
N ALA A 97 -12.51 8.31 0.22
CA ALA A 97 -11.62 7.38 0.93
C ALA A 97 -12.01 7.12 2.40
N GLY A 98 -12.87 7.97 2.97
CA GLY A 98 -13.14 8.00 4.42
C GLY A 98 -14.00 6.85 4.97
N THR A 99 -14.73 6.13 4.13
CA THR A 99 -15.66 5.07 4.57
C THR A 99 -15.01 3.68 4.59
N SER A 100 -14.10 3.36 3.68
CA SER A 100 -13.58 1.99 3.53
C SER A 100 -12.59 1.57 4.65
N THR A 101 -11.72 2.49 5.08
CA THR A 101 -10.66 2.18 6.07
C THR A 101 -11.21 2.07 7.51
N LYS A 102 -12.19 2.89 7.86
CA LYS A 102 -12.87 2.83 9.17
C LYS A 102 -13.62 1.51 9.36
N TRP A 103 -14.33 1.06 8.32
CA TRP A 103 -15.04 -0.22 8.33
C TRP A 103 -14.10 -1.43 8.44
N LEU A 104 -12.99 -1.44 7.69
CA LEU A 104 -11.98 -2.50 7.77
C LEU A 104 -11.35 -2.59 9.16
N PHE A 105 -11.06 -1.44 9.79
CA PHE A 105 -10.54 -1.38 11.15
C PHE A 105 -11.55 -1.91 12.17
N GLU A 106 -12.82 -1.48 12.11
CA GLU A 106 -13.86 -1.91 13.04
C GLU A 106 -14.22 -3.39 12.88
N PHE A 107 -14.26 -3.89 11.64
CA PHE A 107 -14.48 -5.31 11.33
C PHE A 107 -13.35 -6.20 11.85
N VAL A 108 -12.09 -5.82 11.65
CA VAL A 108 -10.94 -6.63 12.09
C VAL A 108 -10.75 -6.55 13.61
N ILE A 109 -10.89 -5.35 14.20
CA ILE A 109 -10.71 -5.13 15.64
C ILE A 109 -11.92 -5.62 16.45
N GLY A 110 -13.09 -5.80 15.82
CA GLY A 110 -14.29 -6.35 16.45
C GLY A 110 -14.96 -5.36 17.41
N ARG A 111 -15.00 -4.07 17.03
CA ARG A 111 -15.88 -3.10 17.68
C ARG A 111 -17.14 -2.99 16.82
N LYS A 112 -18.17 -3.73 17.19
CA LYS A 112 -19.56 -3.43 16.82
C LYS A 112 -20.20 -2.69 17.99
#